data_AF-A0A7J8L849-F1
#
_entry.id   AF-A0A7J8L849-F1
#
_cell.length_a   1.000
_cell.length_b   1.000
_cell.length_c   1.000
_cell.angle_alpha   90.00
_cell.angle_beta   90.00
_cell.angle_gamma   90.00
#
_symmetry.space_group_name_H-M   'P 1'
#
loop_
_entity.id
_entity.type
_entity.pdbx_description
1 polymer ?
#
loop_
_entity_poly.entity_id
_entity_poly.type
_entity_poly.pdbx_seq_one_letter_code
_entity_poly.pdbx_strand_id
1 'polypeptide(L)'
;MEMKSKTLLILYATQTGNALDVAERIAREAERRACTVVIRSTDDYDAVFWRFLLQRNLGSHWLEGIHYAVFGLGDSGYQKYNFVAKKLDKRLSDLGATAVVERGLGDDQHPSGYEAALDTWLSSLWSRLNETKPHFFPKGPDFLVSNEELIGLPKVQVTYHNVDDMDSRLSTAT
;
A
#
# COMPACT_ATOMS: atom_id res chain seq x y z
N MET A 1 4.89 -12.66 -28.77
CA MET A 1 3.75 -12.29 -27.92
C MET A 1 4.25 -11.29 -26.91
N GLU A 2 3.79 -10.04 -27.00
CA GLU A 2 4.20 -8.98 -26.09
C GLU A 2 3.51 -9.20 -24.75
N MET A 3 4.27 -9.59 -23.73
CA MET A 3 3.76 -9.62 -22.36
C MET A 3 3.57 -8.18 -21.93
N LYS A 4 2.35 -7.65 -22.03
CA LYS A 4 1.99 -6.37 -21.40
C LYS A 4 2.48 -6.39 -19.96
N SER A 5 3.33 -5.44 -19.59
CA SER A 5 3.78 -5.27 -18.21
C SER A 5 2.57 -5.16 -17.29
N LYS A 6 2.47 -6.07 -16.34
CA LYS A 6 1.33 -6.20 -15.43
C LYS A 6 1.60 -5.34 -14.21
N THR A 7 0.88 -4.22 -14.13
CA THR A 7 1.05 -3.23 -13.07
C THR A 7 -0.02 -3.39 -12.00
N LEU A 8 0.38 -3.55 -10.74
CA LEU A 8 -0.46 -3.42 -9.56
C LEU A 8 -0.49 -1.95 -9.15
N LEU A 9 -1.66 -1.32 -9.22
CA LEU A 9 -1.86 0.04 -8.73
C LEU A 9 -2.21 -0.01 -7.24
N ILE A 10 -1.45 0.71 -6.42
CA ILE A 10 -1.71 0.90 -4.99
C ILE A 10 -2.01 2.39 -4.79
N LEU A 11 -3.23 2.69 -4.37
CA LEU A 11 -3.66 4.02 -3.97
C LEU A 11 -3.66 4.10 -2.44
N TYR A 12 -3.08 5.16 -1.88
CA TYR A 12 -3.10 5.40 -0.44
C TYR A 12 -3.56 6.82 -0.12
N ALA A 13 -4.23 6.97 1.01
CA ALA A 13 -4.59 8.25 1.58
C ALA A 13 -4.06 8.27 3.01
N THR A 14 -3.24 9.26 3.38
CA THR A 14 -2.61 9.30 4.70
C THR A 14 -2.62 10.70 5.29
N GLN A 15 -2.69 10.78 6.62
CA GLN A 15 -2.51 12.03 7.36
C GLN A 15 -1.16 12.05 8.08
N THR A 16 -0.77 10.91 8.67
CA THR A 16 0.42 10.79 9.54
C THR A 16 1.50 9.86 8.99
N GLY A 17 1.28 9.21 7.84
CA GLY A 17 2.26 8.32 7.20
C GLY A 17 1.90 6.83 7.27
N ASN A 18 1.10 6.36 8.24
CA ASN A 18 0.85 4.92 8.43
C ASN A 18 0.30 4.23 7.17
N ALA A 19 -0.61 4.89 6.43
CA ALA A 19 -1.16 4.32 5.21
C ALA A 19 -0.13 4.25 4.06
N LEU A 20 0.85 5.16 4.04
CA LEU A 20 1.99 5.07 3.13
C LEU A 20 2.87 3.88 3.51
N ASP A 21 3.16 3.67 4.80
CA ASP A 21 3.97 2.53 5.25
C ASP A 21 3.32 1.18 4.87
N VAL A 22 1.99 1.08 5.04
CA VAL A 22 1.21 -0.09 4.58
C VAL A 22 1.27 -0.24 3.05
N ALA A 23 1.12 0.86 2.31
CA ALA A 23 1.21 0.84 0.85
C ALA A 23 2.59 0.40 0.35
N GLU A 24 3.67 0.91 0.96
CA GLU A 24 5.03 0.50 0.66
C GLU A 24 5.28 -0.97 1.05
N ARG A 25 4.66 -1.46 2.13
CA ARG A 25 4.74 -2.89 2.52
C ARG A 25 4.09 -3.77 1.46
N ILE A 26 2.87 -3.45 1.03
CA ILE A 26 2.18 -4.17 -0.05
C ILE A 26 3.02 -4.14 -1.33
N ALA A 27 3.61 -2.99 -1.66
CA ALA A 27 4.47 -2.84 -2.84
C ALA A 27 5.69 -3.76 -2.79
N ARG A 28 6.44 -3.75 -1.68
CA ARG A 28 7.59 -4.65 -1.48
C ARG A 28 7.18 -6.11 -1.63
N GLU A 29 6.03 -6.50 -1.07
CA GLU A 29 5.51 -7.86 -1.18
C GLU A 29 5.07 -8.23 -2.61
N ALA A 30 4.53 -7.29 -3.37
CA ALA A 30 4.19 -7.48 -4.78
C ALA A 30 5.44 -7.56 -5.69
N GLU A 31 6.42 -6.68 -5.49
CA GLU A 31 7.69 -6.67 -6.22
C GLU A 31 8.47 -7.96 -6.02
N ARG A 32 8.51 -8.47 -4.78
CA ARG A 32 9.08 -9.80 -4.45
C ARG A 32 8.46 -10.92 -5.30
N ARG A 33 7.18 -10.78 -5.64
CA ARG A 33 6.40 -11.71 -6.49
C ARG A 33 6.50 -11.40 -8.00
N ALA A 34 7.44 -10.53 -8.39
CA ALA A 34 7.70 -10.10 -9.76
C ALA A 34 6.55 -9.30 -10.40
N CYS A 35 5.76 -8.59 -9.60
CA CYS A 35 4.76 -7.64 -10.09
C CYS A 35 5.39 -6.26 -10.25
N THR A 36 5.07 -5.55 -11.35
CA THR A 36 5.35 -4.11 -11.42
C THR A 36 4.35 -3.40 -10.52
N VAL A 37 4.81 -2.47 -9.69
CA VAL A 37 3.94 -1.73 -8.76
C VAL A 37 3.98 -0.25 -9.09
N VAL A 38 2.81 0.38 -9.03
CA VAL A 38 2.67 1.83 -9.07
C VAL A 38 1.98 2.26 -7.78
N ILE A 39 2.68 3.03 -6.95
CA ILE A 39 2.12 3.66 -5.75
C ILE A 39 1.75 5.11 -6.11
N ARG A 40 0.54 5.54 -5.72
CA ARG A 40 0.09 6.94 -5.86
C ARG A 40 -0.62 7.41 -4.60
N SER A 41 -0.36 8.66 -4.23
CA SER A 41 -1.18 9.32 -3.22
C SER A 41 -2.53 9.65 -3.84
N THR A 42 -3.60 9.53 -3.06
CA THR A 42 -4.91 10.05 -3.49
C THR A 42 -4.91 11.57 -3.62
N ASP A 43 -3.96 12.25 -2.98
CA ASP A 43 -3.79 13.71 -3.08
C ASP A 43 -3.18 14.13 -4.43
N ASP A 44 -2.55 13.19 -5.16
CA ASP A 44 -2.08 13.40 -6.53
C ASP A 44 -3.26 13.54 -7.52
N TYR A 45 -4.47 13.16 -7.10
CA TYR A 45 -5.70 13.29 -7.86
C TYR A 45 -6.52 14.45 -7.34
N ASP A 46 -6.98 15.31 -8.24
CA ASP A 46 -7.87 16.40 -7.88
C ASP A 46 -9.09 15.89 -7.10
N ALA A 47 -9.61 16.71 -6.18
CA ALA A 47 -10.88 16.45 -5.47
C ALA A 47 -12.05 16.10 -6.41
N VAL A 48 -11.90 16.45 -7.69
CA VAL A 48 -12.73 16.07 -8.82
C VAL A 48 -12.89 14.54 -8.93
N PHE A 49 -11.82 13.75 -8.79
CA PHE A 49 -11.85 12.27 -8.89
C PHE A 49 -12.79 11.66 -7.84
N TRP A 50 -12.60 12.04 -6.57
CA TRP A 50 -13.46 11.57 -5.47
C TRP A 50 -14.91 12.01 -5.66
N ARG A 51 -15.13 13.24 -6.10
CA ARG A 51 -16.47 13.75 -6.39
C ARG A 51 -17.13 12.97 -7.53
N PHE A 52 -16.39 12.61 -8.59
CA PHE A 52 -16.89 11.77 -9.66
C PHE A 52 -17.27 10.38 -9.17
N LEU A 53 -16.40 9.71 -8.41
CA LEU A 53 -16.69 8.39 -7.87
C LEU A 53 -17.95 8.39 -7.00
N LEU A 54 -18.27 9.50 -6.32
CA LEU A 54 -19.44 9.65 -5.45
C LEU A 54 -20.72 10.10 -6.17
N GLN A 55 -20.69 10.31 -7.49
CA GLN A 55 -21.86 10.77 -8.24
C GLN A 55 -22.99 9.72 -8.25
N ARG A 56 -24.19 10.12 -7.79
CA ARG A 56 -25.34 9.19 -7.62
C ARG A 56 -25.88 8.62 -8.93
N ASN A 57 -25.60 9.25 -10.06
CA ASN A 57 -26.07 8.84 -11.39
C ASN A 57 -25.13 7.85 -12.10
N LEU A 58 -24.02 7.44 -11.48
CA LEU A 58 -23.19 6.36 -12.00
C LEU A 58 -23.96 5.04 -11.91
N GLY A 59 -24.00 4.30 -13.03
CA GLY A 59 -24.66 3.01 -13.13
C GLY A 59 -23.96 1.92 -12.33
N SER A 60 -24.67 0.85 -12.01
CA SER A 60 -24.18 -0.30 -11.23
C SER A 60 -23.13 -1.16 -11.94
N HIS A 61 -22.83 -0.87 -13.21
CA HIS A 61 -21.85 -1.59 -14.04
C HIS A 61 -20.64 -0.71 -14.40
N TRP A 62 -20.54 0.48 -13.82
CA TRP A 62 -19.54 1.47 -14.21
C TRP A 62 -18.09 0.99 -13.99
N LEU A 63 -17.86 0.14 -12.98
CA LEU A 63 -16.59 -0.50 -12.66
C LEU A 63 -16.59 -2.00 -12.97
N GLU A 64 -17.45 -2.47 -13.87
CA GLU A 64 -17.46 -3.88 -14.26
C GLU A 64 -16.09 -4.30 -14.82
N GLY A 65 -15.61 -5.47 -14.38
CA GLY A 65 -14.27 -5.97 -14.72
C GLY A 65 -13.12 -5.39 -13.89
N ILE A 66 -13.37 -4.39 -13.04
CA ILE A 66 -12.37 -3.90 -12.09
C ILE A 66 -12.33 -4.81 -10.87
N HIS A 67 -11.14 -5.32 -10.56
CA HIS A 67 -10.87 -6.04 -9.32
C HIS A 67 -10.18 -5.12 -8.33
N TYR A 68 -10.61 -5.13 -7.07
CA TYR A 68 -10.07 -4.24 -6.07
C TYR A 68 -9.92 -4.94 -4.71
N ALA A 69 -9.13 -4.34 -3.82
CA ALA A 69 -9.03 -4.73 -2.41
C ALA A 69 -8.85 -3.45 -1.57
N VAL A 70 -9.47 -3.40 -0.40
CA VAL A 70 -9.41 -2.23 0.50
C VAL A 70 -8.89 -2.67 1.86
N PHE A 71 -7.83 -2.00 2.34
CA PHE A 71 -7.40 -2.07 3.72
C PHE A 71 -7.55 -0.67 4.35
N GLY A 72 -8.28 -0.60 5.46
CA GLY A 72 -8.49 0.63 6.21
C GLY A 72 -7.66 0.67 7.48
N LEU A 73 -7.11 1.84 7.78
CA LEU A 73 -6.52 2.14 9.08
C LEU A 73 -7.50 2.97 9.89
N GLY A 74 -7.73 2.58 11.14
CA GLY A 74 -8.62 3.30 12.03
C GLY A 74 -8.36 2.93 13.48
N ASP A 75 -9.14 3.55 14.36
CA ASP A 75 -9.05 3.38 15.79
C ASP A 75 -10.48 3.13 16.32
N SER A 76 -10.71 1.98 16.95
CA SER A 76 -12.02 1.57 17.46
C SER A 76 -12.48 2.37 18.68
N GLY A 77 -11.59 3.14 19.30
CA GLY A 77 -11.91 4.15 20.31
C GLY A 77 -12.69 5.35 19.75
N TYR A 78 -12.67 5.56 18.42
CA TYR A 78 -13.47 6.58 17.76
C TYR A 78 -14.79 6.02 17.22
N GLN A 79 -15.86 6.83 17.33
CA GLN A 79 -17.20 6.46 16.84
C GLN A 79 -17.22 6.09 15.34
N LYS A 80 -16.36 6.71 14.52
CA LYS A 80 -16.28 6.51 13.07
C LYS A 80 -15.17 5.53 12.68
N TYR A 81 -15.01 4.44 13.44
CA TYR A 81 -14.04 3.39 13.16
C TYR A 81 -14.07 2.90 11.71
N ASN A 82 -12.97 3.12 10.98
CA ASN A 82 -12.75 2.70 9.60
C ASN A 82 -13.82 3.17 8.59
N PHE A 83 -14.51 4.27 8.88
CA PHE A 83 -15.67 4.71 8.10
C PHE A 83 -15.37 5.00 6.63
N VAL A 84 -14.19 5.57 6.32
CA VAL A 84 -13.79 5.88 4.93
C VAL A 84 -13.57 4.60 4.13
N ALA A 85 -12.84 3.62 4.68
CA ALA A 85 -12.60 2.32 4.04
C ALA A 85 -13.91 1.56 3.80
N LYS A 86 -14.82 1.58 4.79
CA LYS A 86 -16.17 1.00 4.69
C LYS A 86 -16.98 1.62 3.55
N LYS A 87 -16.98 2.96 3.47
CA LYS A 87 -17.68 3.69 2.39
C LYS A 87 -17.08 3.44 1.02
N LEU A 88 -15.75 3.45 0.90
CA LEU A 88 -15.06 3.26 -0.37
C LEU A 88 -15.40 1.91 -0.98
N ASP A 89 -15.17 0.82 -0.24
CA ASP A 89 -15.46 -0.52 -0.71
C ASP A 89 -16.94 -0.71 -1.09
N LYS A 90 -17.87 -0.24 -0.23
CA LYS A 90 -19.30 -0.30 -0.55
C LYS A 90 -19.57 0.41 -1.87
N ARG A 91 -18.96 1.58 -2.06
CA ARG A 91 -19.15 2.35 -3.30
C ARG A 91 -18.57 1.63 -4.51
N LEU A 92 -17.39 1.04 -4.41
CA LEU A 92 -16.78 0.27 -5.50
C LEU A 92 -17.65 -0.93 -5.88
N SER A 93 -18.16 -1.67 -4.89
CA SER A 93 -19.09 -2.77 -5.10
C SER A 93 -20.43 -2.33 -5.70
N ASP A 94 -21.02 -1.25 -5.21
CA ASP A 94 -22.28 -0.68 -5.74
C ASP A 94 -22.14 -0.24 -7.22
N LEU A 95 -20.91 0.01 -7.69
CA LEU A 95 -20.57 0.38 -9.06
C LEU A 95 -20.16 -0.82 -9.93
N GLY A 96 -20.20 -2.06 -9.41
CA GLY A 96 -19.94 -3.29 -10.17
C GLY A 96 -18.50 -3.79 -10.10
N ALA A 97 -17.64 -3.18 -9.28
CA ALA A 97 -16.29 -3.69 -9.06
C ALA A 97 -16.33 -4.98 -8.22
N THR A 98 -15.38 -5.88 -8.46
CA THR A 98 -15.27 -7.18 -7.77
C THR A 98 -14.17 -7.14 -6.71
N ALA A 99 -14.52 -7.36 -5.45
CA ALA A 99 -13.54 -7.47 -4.37
C ALA A 99 -12.70 -8.76 -4.53
N VAL A 100 -11.38 -8.65 -4.44
CA VAL A 100 -10.45 -9.80 -4.46
C VAL A 100 -10.51 -10.56 -3.14
N VAL A 101 -10.60 -9.80 -2.05
CA VAL A 101 -10.73 -10.24 -0.66
C VAL A 101 -11.70 -9.31 0.07
N GLU A 102 -12.22 -9.76 1.20
CA GLU A 102 -12.96 -8.88 2.11
C GLU A 102 -12.07 -7.70 2.55
N ARG A 103 -12.71 -6.56 2.87
CA ARG A 103 -12.00 -5.40 3.40
C ARG A 103 -11.18 -5.79 4.64
N GLY A 104 -9.97 -5.27 4.77
CA GLY A 104 -9.24 -5.31 6.03
C GLY A 104 -9.54 -4.07 6.87
N LEU A 105 -9.66 -4.24 8.18
CA LEU A 105 -9.90 -3.16 9.14
C LEU A 105 -8.82 -3.21 10.22
N GLY A 106 -7.75 -2.42 10.03
CA GLY A 106 -6.72 -2.20 11.03
C GLY A 106 -7.24 -1.34 12.19
N ASP A 107 -6.87 -1.73 13.40
CA ASP A 107 -7.28 -1.09 14.65
C ASP A 107 -6.07 -0.69 15.50
N ASP A 108 -5.87 0.61 15.72
CA ASP A 108 -4.81 1.14 16.57
C ASP A 108 -4.99 0.77 18.06
N GLN A 109 -6.20 0.38 18.49
CA GLN A 109 -6.45 -0.07 19.87
C GLN A 109 -6.03 -1.54 20.12
N HIS A 110 -5.73 -2.30 19.06
CA HIS A 110 -5.28 -3.68 19.21
C HIS A 110 -3.87 -3.72 19.85
N PRO A 111 -3.52 -4.72 20.69
CA PRO A 111 -2.19 -4.81 21.31
C PRO A 111 -1.01 -4.81 20.32
N SER A 112 -1.25 -5.34 19.12
CA SER A 112 -0.30 -5.33 17.99
C SER A 112 -0.59 -4.23 16.96
N GLY A 113 -1.46 -3.27 17.30
CA GLY A 113 -1.97 -2.25 16.39
C GLY A 113 -2.65 -2.81 15.14
N TYR A 114 -2.68 -2.01 14.08
CA TYR A 114 -3.28 -2.37 12.80
C TYR A 114 -2.61 -3.56 12.11
N GLU A 115 -1.37 -3.91 12.49
CA GLU A 115 -0.58 -4.99 11.88
C GLU A 115 -1.26 -6.35 12.04
N ALA A 116 -1.96 -6.60 13.15
CA ALA A 116 -2.68 -7.87 13.36
C ALA A 116 -3.73 -8.16 12.27
N ALA A 117 -4.49 -7.13 11.90
CA ALA A 117 -5.45 -7.23 10.81
C ALA A 117 -4.75 -7.23 9.45
N LEU A 118 -3.66 -6.47 9.31
CA LEU A 118 -2.91 -6.36 8.05
C LEU A 118 -2.28 -7.69 7.64
N ASP A 119 -1.62 -8.39 8.57
CA ASP A 119 -0.98 -9.68 8.28
C ASP A 119 -1.99 -10.72 7.79
N THR A 120 -3.13 -10.81 8.48
CA THR A 120 -4.23 -11.70 8.09
C THR A 120 -4.80 -11.34 6.72
N TRP A 121 -4.97 -10.04 6.47
CA TRP A 121 -5.50 -9.53 5.21
C TRP A 121 -4.53 -9.74 4.04
N LEU A 122 -3.23 -9.50 4.23
CA LEU A 122 -2.19 -9.73 3.23
C LEU A 122 -2.11 -11.21 2.84
N SER A 123 -2.13 -12.12 3.81
CA SER A 123 -2.14 -13.56 3.55
C SER A 123 -3.32 -13.96 2.65
N SER A 124 -4.51 -13.46 2.98
CA SER A 124 -5.72 -13.68 2.17
C SER A 124 -5.59 -13.06 0.78
N LEU A 125 -5.07 -11.83 0.68
CA LEU A 125 -4.89 -11.12 -0.58
C LEU A 125 -3.99 -11.92 -1.53
N TRP A 126 -2.80 -12.33 -1.06
CA TRP A 126 -1.84 -13.03 -1.90
C TRP A 126 -2.33 -14.42 -2.30
N SER A 127 -2.99 -15.14 -1.38
CA SER A 127 -3.61 -16.43 -1.70
C SER A 127 -4.64 -16.29 -2.83
N ARG A 128 -5.59 -15.33 -2.70
CA ARG A 128 -6.63 -15.10 -3.71
C ARG A 128 -6.09 -14.59 -5.02
N LEU A 129 -5.09 -13.72 -5.00
CA LEU A 129 -4.43 -13.22 -6.20
C LEU A 129 -3.70 -14.36 -6.95
N ASN A 130 -3.04 -15.26 -6.22
CA ASN A 130 -2.40 -16.43 -6.82
C ASN A 130 -3.41 -17.41 -7.43
N GLU A 131 -4.53 -17.67 -6.74
CA GLU A 131 -5.62 -18.53 -7.24
C GLU A 131 -6.27 -17.97 -8.51
N THR A 132 -6.63 -16.68 -8.49
CA THR A 132 -7.43 -16.07 -9.56
C THR A 132 -6.59 -15.61 -10.73
N LYS A 133 -5.32 -15.29 -10.51
CA LYS A 133 -4.42 -14.71 -11.51
C LYS A 133 -3.01 -15.31 -11.40
N PRO A 134 -2.83 -16.65 -11.51
CA PRO A 134 -1.53 -17.30 -11.33
C PRO A 134 -0.46 -16.76 -12.29
N HIS A 135 -0.84 -16.39 -13.51
CA HIS A 135 0.06 -15.76 -14.48
C HIS A 135 0.51 -14.33 -14.12
N PHE A 136 -0.12 -13.68 -13.13
CA PHE A 136 0.29 -12.38 -12.59
C PHE A 136 1.23 -12.54 -11.38
N PHE A 137 1.23 -13.70 -10.72
CA PHE A 137 1.99 -13.98 -9.50
C PHE A 137 2.79 -15.28 -9.65
N PRO A 138 3.77 -15.35 -10.57
CA PRO A 138 4.44 -16.59 -10.94
C PRO A 138 5.28 -17.23 -9.81
N LYS A 139 5.58 -16.47 -8.75
CA LYS A 139 6.37 -16.92 -7.59
C LYS A 139 5.50 -17.47 -6.44
N GLY A 140 4.18 -17.55 -6.61
CA GLY A 140 3.27 -18.11 -5.61
C GLY A 140 3.01 -17.21 -4.38
N PRO A 141 2.19 -17.69 -3.43
CA PRO A 141 1.85 -16.95 -2.21
C PRO A 141 2.99 -16.98 -1.17
N ASP A 142 3.79 -18.05 -1.14
CA ASP A 142 4.79 -18.33 -0.10
C ASP A 142 6.24 -18.10 -0.57
N PHE A 143 6.53 -16.93 -1.14
CA PHE A 143 7.92 -16.58 -1.46
C PHE A 143 8.67 -16.16 -0.19
N LEU A 144 9.33 -17.12 0.47
CA LEU A 144 10.32 -16.86 1.50
C LEU A 144 11.63 -16.39 0.85
N VAL A 145 11.88 -15.08 0.87
CA VAL A 145 13.24 -14.55 0.61
C VAL A 145 14.12 -14.93 1.81
N SER A 146 15.29 -15.51 1.57
CA SER A 146 16.29 -15.73 2.63
C SER A 146 16.62 -14.40 3.30
N ASN A 147 16.66 -14.41 4.64
CA ASN A 147 16.72 -13.26 5.55
C ASN A 147 17.82 -12.19 5.31
N GLU A 148 18.69 -12.36 4.32
CA GLU A 148 19.87 -11.52 4.06
C GLU A 148 19.62 -10.41 3.03
N GLU A 149 18.67 -10.56 2.11
CA GLU A 149 18.21 -9.46 1.22
C GLU A 149 17.13 -8.58 1.88
N LEU A 150 16.79 -8.87 3.14
CA LEU A 150 15.59 -8.39 3.84
C LEU A 150 15.76 -7.05 4.55
N ILE A 151 16.98 -6.55 4.68
CA ILE A 151 17.21 -5.16 5.07
C ILE A 151 17.22 -4.39 3.75
N GLY A 152 16.09 -3.77 3.39
CA GLY A 152 16.07 -2.84 2.27
C GLY A 152 17.24 -1.87 2.40
N LEU A 153 17.91 -1.54 1.29
CA LEU A 153 19.03 -0.60 1.33
C LEU A 153 18.57 0.65 2.11
N PRO A 154 19.32 1.08 3.12
CA PRO A 154 18.92 2.23 3.91
C PRO A 154 18.69 3.41 2.95
N LYS A 155 17.49 4.01 3.00
CA LYS A 155 17.13 5.19 2.17
C LYS A 155 18.05 6.39 2.45
N VAL A 156 18.82 6.34 3.53
CA VAL A 156 19.72 7.39 4.02
C VAL A 156 21.08 6.81 4.38
N GLN A 157 22.14 7.47 3.91
CA GLN A 157 23.51 7.15 4.28
C GLN A 157 23.94 8.10 5.41
N VAL A 158 24.21 7.56 6.60
CA VAL A 158 24.75 8.34 7.72
C VAL A 158 26.23 8.57 7.46
N THR A 159 26.63 9.83 7.31
CA THR A 159 28.05 10.22 7.21
C THR A 159 28.44 10.93 8.50
N TYR A 160 29.40 10.36 9.23
CA TYR A 160 29.95 10.99 10.43
C TYR A 160 31.03 11.98 10.01
N HIS A 161 30.89 13.24 10.40
CA HIS A 161 31.97 14.23 10.31
C HIS A 161 32.66 14.31 11.66
N ASN A 162 33.94 13.93 11.70
CA ASN A 162 34.74 14.11 12.90
C ASN A 162 35.04 15.61 13.07
N VAL A 163 34.81 16.14 14.28
CA VAL A 163 34.99 17.57 14.59
C VAL A 163 36.47 17.96 14.61
N ASP A 164 37.38 16.98 14.65
CA ASP A 164 38.83 17.21 14.69
C ASP A 164 39.44 17.72 13.38
N ASP A 165 38.71 17.75 12.25
CA ASP A 165 39.26 18.21 10.95
C ASP A 165 38.99 19.69 10.65
N MET A 166 38.48 20.47 11.62
CA MET A 166 38.29 21.92 11.48
C MET A 166 39.49 22.78 11.92
N ASP A 167 40.50 22.20 12.57
CA ASP A 167 41.65 22.96 13.09
C ASP A 167 42.89 22.95 12.18
N SER A 168 42.88 22.21 11.06
CA SER A 168 44.04 22.14 10.15
C SER A 168 44.10 23.27 9.10
N ARG A 169 43.12 24.19 9.07
CA ARG A 169 43.02 25.26 8.05
C ARG A 169 43.14 26.71 8.55
N LEU A 170 43.48 26.91 9.83
CA LEU A 170 43.60 28.26 10.42
C LEU A 170 45.02 28.70 10.81
N SER A 171 46.06 27.95 10.44
CA SER A 171 47.45 28.34 10.73
C SER A 171 48.29 28.42 9.46
N THR A 172 48.21 29.55 8.73
CA THR A 172 49.30 30.17 7.94
C THR A 172 48.79 31.45 7.28
N ALA A 173 48.63 32.51 8.06
CA ALA A 173 48.60 33.88 7.56
C ALA A 173 48.99 34.85 8.68
N THR A 174 50.29 35.03 8.93
CA THR A 174 50.92 36.32 9.23
C THR A 174 52.41 36.22 8.94
#